data_AF-A0A5C6YL15-F1
#
_entry.id   AF-A0A5C6YL15-F1
#
_cell.length_a   1.000
_cell.length_b   1.000
_cell.length_c   1.000
_cell.angle_alpha   90.00
_cell.angle_beta   90.00
_cell.angle_gamma   90.00
#
_symmetry.space_group_name_H-M   'P 1'
#
loop_
_entity.id
_entity.type
_entity.pdbx_description
1 polymer ?
#
loop_
_entity_poly.entity_id
_entity_poly.type
_entity_poly.pdbx_seq_one_letter_code
_entity_poly.pdbx_strand_id
1 'polypeptide(L)'
;RFSLEGNETLIPLLDALCAEAAGHGVRRIFLGMPHRGRVNVLVNLMGFPPAQVLDHFDPKSPHPERHTDLVYHLGGERELDTPRGRLTLTLAHNPSHLQSVHPVLTGLARACQDALSRERADQDGRRLVLPLMLHGDAAFAGQGVVMETLMLGGKPGYTVGGTVHVIINNQVGFTEPNPMSAWPAQYCTDVTRMIDAPVLRVNADEPEQALRAAAIAMA
;
A
#
# COMPACT_ATOMS: atom_id res chain seq x y z
N ARG A 1 -11.23 7.02 -14.01
CA ARG A 1 -10.37 5.84 -13.74
C ARG A 1 -9.18 6.09 -12.80
N PHE A 2 -8.86 7.34 -12.41
CA PHE A 2 -7.72 7.65 -11.53
C PHE A 2 -6.40 7.00 -11.97
N SER A 3 -6.01 7.30 -13.21
CA SER A 3 -4.92 6.61 -13.91
C SER A 3 -3.60 6.64 -13.14
N LEU A 4 -2.80 5.60 -13.36
CA LEU A 4 -1.42 5.47 -12.92
C LEU A 4 -0.43 6.12 -13.91
N GLU A 5 -0.91 6.65 -15.05
CA GLU A 5 -0.04 7.30 -16.05
C GLU A 5 0.90 8.34 -15.42
N GLY A 6 2.20 8.22 -15.72
CA GLY A 6 3.30 8.99 -15.11
C GLY A 6 3.83 8.44 -13.78
N ASN A 7 3.32 7.31 -13.30
CA ASN A 7 3.75 6.61 -12.09
C ASN A 7 3.73 5.08 -12.28
N GLU A 8 3.91 4.60 -13.51
CA GLU A 8 3.79 3.19 -13.92
C GLU A 8 4.76 2.28 -13.16
N THR A 9 5.92 2.81 -12.78
CA THR A 9 6.95 2.17 -11.94
C THR A 9 6.41 1.66 -10.60
N LEU A 10 5.24 2.13 -10.14
CA LEU A 10 4.57 1.55 -8.98
C LEU A 10 4.32 0.05 -9.14
N ILE A 11 3.94 -0.44 -10.33
CA ILE A 11 3.65 -1.88 -10.51
C ILE A 11 4.89 -2.75 -10.28
N PRO A 12 6.03 -2.53 -10.98
CA PRO A 12 7.23 -3.32 -10.71
C PRO A 12 7.80 -3.08 -9.30
N LEU A 13 7.62 -1.90 -8.70
CA LEU A 13 7.99 -1.65 -7.30
C LEU A 13 7.22 -2.56 -6.34
N LEU A 14 5.89 -2.67 -6.50
CA LEU A 14 5.05 -3.52 -5.64
C LEU A 14 5.37 -5.01 -5.83
N ASP A 15 5.63 -5.44 -7.06
CA ASP A 15 6.06 -6.81 -7.36
C ASP A 15 7.38 -7.14 -6.65
N ALA A 16 8.36 -6.22 -6.71
CA ALA A 16 9.63 -6.39 -6.00
C ALA A 16 9.47 -6.38 -4.48
N LEU A 17 8.64 -5.49 -3.90
CA LEU A 17 8.35 -5.52 -2.47
C LEU A 17 7.73 -6.86 -2.04
N CYS A 18 6.83 -7.42 -2.85
CA CYS A 18 6.25 -8.74 -2.59
C CYS A 18 7.32 -9.85 -2.65
N ALA A 19 8.20 -9.82 -3.66
CA ALA A 19 9.27 -10.79 -3.80
C ALA A 19 10.29 -10.70 -2.66
N GLU A 20 10.73 -9.49 -2.27
CA GLU A 20 11.61 -9.29 -1.11
C GLU A 20 10.96 -9.81 0.17
N ALA A 21 9.69 -9.45 0.42
CA ALA A 21 8.95 -9.93 1.58
C ALA A 21 8.89 -11.47 1.63
N ALA A 22 8.54 -12.13 0.53
CA ALA A 22 8.56 -13.59 0.43
C ALA A 22 9.95 -14.16 0.75
N GLY A 23 11.01 -13.54 0.20
CA GLY A 23 12.40 -13.94 0.45
C GLY A 23 12.85 -13.78 1.90
N HIS A 24 12.24 -12.88 2.66
CA HIS A 24 12.47 -12.70 4.10
C HIS A 24 11.55 -13.55 4.99
N GLY A 25 10.72 -14.42 4.39
CA GLY A 25 9.84 -15.34 5.11
C GLY A 25 8.47 -14.76 5.48
N VAL A 26 8.11 -13.58 4.95
CA VAL A 26 6.75 -13.04 5.08
C VAL A 26 5.78 -13.96 4.34
N ARG A 27 4.67 -14.30 4.99
CA ARG A 27 3.62 -15.17 4.44
C ARG A 27 2.37 -14.42 4.04
N ARG A 28 2.10 -13.28 4.67
CA ARG A 28 0.93 -12.45 4.38
C ARG A 28 1.33 -10.98 4.24
N ILE A 29 0.84 -10.34 3.19
CA ILE A 29 0.91 -8.89 3.01
C ILE A 29 -0.50 -8.33 3.09
N PHE A 30 -0.72 -7.39 3.99
CA PHE A 30 -1.93 -6.56 3.97
C PHE A 30 -1.61 -5.27 3.25
N LEU A 31 -2.25 -5.05 2.10
CA LEU A 31 -2.09 -3.88 1.25
C LEU A 31 -3.25 -2.89 1.45
N GLY A 32 -2.95 -1.64 1.76
CA GLY A 32 -3.91 -0.54 1.73
C GLY A 32 -3.51 0.47 0.66
N MET A 33 -4.44 1.00 -0.12
CA MET A 33 -4.13 2.01 -1.14
C MET A 33 -5.31 2.94 -1.47
N PRO A 34 -5.05 4.18 -1.92
CA PRO A 34 -6.09 5.07 -2.42
C PRO A 34 -6.51 4.71 -3.86
N HIS A 35 -7.21 5.62 -4.52
CA HIS A 35 -7.72 5.44 -5.88
C HIS A 35 -6.62 5.46 -6.97
N ARG A 36 -5.50 6.16 -6.76
CA ARG A 36 -4.43 6.36 -7.77
C ARG A 36 -3.83 5.02 -8.20
N GLY A 37 -4.06 4.64 -9.45
CA GLY A 37 -3.57 3.38 -10.01
C GLY A 37 -4.20 2.12 -9.43
N ARG A 38 -5.31 2.21 -8.68
CA ARG A 38 -5.94 1.03 -8.09
C ARG A 38 -6.43 0.03 -9.12
N VAL A 39 -6.99 0.51 -10.23
CA VAL A 39 -7.41 -0.34 -11.35
C VAL A 39 -6.21 -1.13 -11.90
N ASN A 40 -5.04 -0.48 -12.03
CA ASN A 40 -3.80 -1.13 -12.46
C ASN A 40 -3.34 -2.19 -11.45
N VAL A 41 -3.40 -1.91 -10.15
CA VAL A 41 -3.06 -2.87 -9.10
C VAL A 41 -4.04 -4.05 -9.08
N LEU A 42 -5.35 -3.80 -9.22
CA LEU A 42 -6.37 -4.85 -9.28
C LEU A 42 -6.09 -5.84 -10.41
N VAL A 43 -5.80 -5.34 -11.61
CA VAL A 43 -5.54 -6.19 -12.77
C VAL A 43 -4.15 -6.82 -12.71
N ASN A 44 -3.10 -6.00 -12.58
CA ASN A 44 -1.72 -6.46 -12.80
C ASN A 44 -1.12 -7.16 -11.57
N LEU A 45 -1.55 -6.82 -10.36
CA LEU A 45 -1.02 -7.40 -9.13
C LEU A 45 -2.03 -8.34 -8.44
N MET A 46 -3.30 -7.95 -8.34
CA MET A 46 -4.34 -8.79 -7.71
C MET A 46 -4.97 -9.80 -8.68
N GLY A 47 -4.64 -9.74 -9.98
CA GLY A 47 -5.10 -10.73 -10.97
C GLY A 47 -6.59 -10.70 -11.28
N PHE A 48 -7.27 -9.58 -11.00
CA PHE A 48 -8.68 -9.42 -11.37
C PHE A 48 -8.83 -9.49 -12.89
N PRO A 49 -9.79 -10.27 -13.42
CA PRO A 49 -10.06 -10.31 -14.85
C PRO A 49 -10.38 -8.92 -15.39
N PRO A 50 -9.71 -8.43 -16.46
CA PRO A 50 -9.99 -7.11 -17.03
C PRO A 50 -11.46 -6.91 -17.40
N ALA A 51 -12.14 -7.95 -17.91
CA ALA A 51 -13.56 -7.91 -18.24
C ALA A 51 -14.44 -7.59 -17.01
N GLN A 52 -14.13 -8.15 -15.84
CA GLN A 52 -14.86 -7.86 -14.60
C GLN A 52 -14.62 -6.43 -14.13
N VAL A 53 -13.41 -5.91 -14.31
CA VAL A 53 -13.07 -4.52 -13.95
C VAL A 53 -13.73 -3.54 -14.92
N LEU A 54 -13.78 -3.85 -16.21
CA LEU A 54 -14.46 -3.05 -17.23
C LEU A 54 -15.98 -3.04 -17.05
N ASP A 55 -16.56 -4.14 -16.60
CA ASP A 55 -18.00 -4.24 -16.28
C ASP A 55 -18.45 -3.20 -15.25
N HIS A 56 -17.60 -2.85 -14.27
CA HIS A 56 -17.90 -1.80 -13.29
C HIS A 56 -17.98 -0.38 -13.89
N PHE A 57 -17.50 -0.18 -15.11
CA PHE A 57 -17.63 1.09 -15.82
C PHE A 57 -18.80 1.10 -16.82
N ASP A 58 -19.44 -0.04 -17.06
CA ASP A 58 -20.54 -0.15 -18.01
C ASP A 58 -21.88 0.21 -17.32
N PRO A 59 -22.54 1.33 -17.69
CA PRO A 59 -23.85 1.68 -17.17
C PRO A 59 -24.96 0.67 -17.56
N LYS A 60 -24.67 -0.23 -18.52
CA LYS A 60 -25.56 -1.31 -18.96
C LYS A 60 -25.06 -2.68 -18.54
N SER A 61 -24.19 -2.75 -17.51
CA SER A 61 -23.69 -4.01 -16.99
C SER A 61 -24.84 -5.02 -16.82
N PRO A 62 -24.66 -6.28 -17.27
CA PRO A 62 -25.62 -7.35 -17.05
C PRO A 62 -25.69 -7.80 -15.58
N HIS A 63 -24.76 -7.32 -14.74
CA HIS A 63 -24.61 -7.70 -13.34
C HIS A 63 -24.50 -6.48 -12.39
N PRO A 64 -25.44 -5.51 -12.43
CA PRO A 64 -25.34 -4.30 -11.63
C PRO A 64 -25.39 -4.57 -10.12
N GLU A 65 -25.95 -5.72 -9.71
CA GLU A 65 -25.98 -6.17 -8.31
C GLU A 65 -24.58 -6.42 -7.73
N ARG A 66 -23.57 -6.65 -8.58
CA ARG A 66 -22.18 -6.85 -8.15
C ARG A 66 -21.47 -5.54 -7.82
N HIS A 67 -22.02 -4.41 -8.22
CA HIS A 67 -21.43 -3.09 -8.04
C HIS A 67 -21.85 -2.50 -6.69
N THR A 68 -21.51 -3.19 -5.59
CA THR A 68 -21.86 -2.74 -4.23
C THR A 68 -21.09 -1.48 -3.81
N ASP A 69 -19.98 -1.19 -4.49
CA ASP A 69 -19.17 0.01 -4.33
C ASP A 69 -18.43 0.32 -5.65
N LEU A 70 -17.74 1.46 -5.71
CA LEU A 70 -16.98 1.90 -6.86
C LEU A 70 -15.77 0.98 -7.08
N VAL A 71 -15.40 0.74 -8.35
CA VAL A 71 -14.28 -0.15 -8.72
C VAL A 71 -12.96 0.23 -8.04
N TYR A 72 -12.76 1.52 -7.77
CA TYR A 72 -11.58 2.04 -7.08
C TYR A 72 -11.65 1.94 -5.53
N HIS A 73 -12.63 1.23 -4.98
CA HIS A 73 -12.73 0.84 -3.56
C HIS A 73 -12.59 -0.68 -3.37
N LEU A 74 -12.65 -1.46 -4.46
CA LEU A 74 -12.61 -2.92 -4.40
C LEU A 74 -11.29 -3.43 -3.89
N GLY A 75 -11.33 -4.29 -2.87
CA GLY A 75 -10.24 -5.11 -2.39
C GLY A 75 -10.40 -6.56 -2.79
N GLY A 76 -9.55 -7.42 -2.25
CA GLY A 76 -9.57 -8.85 -2.50
C GLY A 76 -8.34 -9.54 -1.92
N GLU A 77 -8.32 -10.87 -2.05
CA GLU A 77 -7.19 -11.69 -1.63
C GLU A 77 -6.69 -12.51 -2.82
N ARG A 78 -5.37 -12.67 -2.92
CA ARG A 78 -4.71 -13.48 -3.94
C ARG A 78 -3.51 -14.20 -3.34
N GLU A 79 -3.35 -15.48 -3.62
CA GLU A 79 -2.05 -16.15 -3.46
C GLU A 79 -1.12 -15.72 -4.60
N LEU A 80 0.08 -15.29 -4.23
CA LEU A 80 1.10 -14.79 -5.14
C LEU A 80 2.33 -15.71 -5.08
N ASP A 81 2.64 -16.35 -6.19
CA ASP A 81 3.92 -17.03 -6.40
C ASP A 81 4.94 -16.00 -6.90
N THR A 82 5.86 -15.61 -6.03
CA THR A 82 6.98 -14.70 -6.39
C THR A 82 8.22 -15.53 -6.72
N PRO A 83 9.24 -14.95 -7.39
CA PRO A 83 10.52 -15.63 -7.63
C PRO A 83 11.24 -16.08 -6.35
N ARG A 84 10.90 -15.50 -5.19
CA ARG A 84 11.57 -15.75 -3.89
C ARG A 84 10.71 -16.50 -2.88
N GLY A 85 9.50 -16.91 -3.26
CA GLY A 85 8.59 -17.67 -2.41
C GLY A 85 7.13 -17.30 -2.61
N ARG A 86 6.23 -18.04 -1.94
CA ARG A 86 4.79 -17.79 -1.98
C ARG A 86 4.34 -16.96 -0.78
N LEU A 87 3.45 -16.02 -1.03
CA LEU A 87 2.73 -15.29 0.01
C LEU A 87 1.26 -15.08 -0.37
N THR A 88 0.44 -14.71 0.60
CA THR A 88 -0.93 -14.23 0.37
C THR A 88 -0.94 -12.71 0.42
N LEU A 89 -1.44 -12.07 -0.63
CA LEU A 89 -1.64 -10.63 -0.71
C LEU A 89 -3.13 -10.30 -0.51
N THR A 90 -3.44 -9.49 0.48
CA THR A 90 -4.81 -9.05 0.78
C THR A 90 -4.89 -7.53 0.61
N LEU A 91 -5.58 -7.07 -0.43
CA LEU A 91 -5.90 -5.66 -0.64
C LEU A 91 -7.16 -5.29 0.14
N ALA A 92 -7.05 -4.35 1.07
CA ALA A 92 -8.18 -3.87 1.85
C ALA A 92 -9.17 -3.07 0.98
N HIS A 93 -10.47 -3.28 1.20
CA HIS A 93 -11.50 -2.35 0.74
C HIS A 93 -11.37 -1.02 1.49
N ASN A 94 -11.69 0.10 0.84
CA ASN A 94 -11.67 1.41 1.50
C ASN A 94 -12.70 2.38 0.90
N PRO A 95 -13.27 3.27 1.71
CA PRO A 95 -14.11 4.34 1.19
C PRO A 95 -13.26 5.43 0.48
N SER A 96 -13.94 6.41 -0.12
CA SER A 96 -13.31 7.58 -0.73
C SER A 96 -12.53 8.46 0.26
N HIS A 97 -12.85 8.38 1.56
CA HIS A 97 -12.19 9.15 2.61
C HIS A 97 -10.72 8.73 2.71
N LEU A 98 -9.83 9.52 2.11
CA LEU A 98 -8.42 9.20 2.01
C LEU A 98 -7.82 8.95 3.39
N GLN A 99 -6.87 8.01 3.45
CA GLN A 99 -6.14 7.62 4.66
C GLN A 99 -6.98 6.90 5.74
N SER A 100 -8.31 6.88 5.66
CA SER A 100 -9.16 6.16 6.62
C SER A 100 -8.87 4.65 6.72
N VAL A 101 -8.38 4.04 5.63
CA VAL A 101 -7.98 2.63 5.62
C VAL A 101 -6.67 2.35 6.34
N HIS A 102 -5.83 3.36 6.59
CA HIS A 102 -4.52 3.17 7.20
C HIS A 102 -4.59 2.50 8.60
N PRO A 103 -5.37 3.02 9.57
CA PRO A 103 -5.50 2.34 10.87
C PRO A 103 -6.22 0.99 10.76
N VAL A 104 -7.16 0.84 9.81
CA VAL A 104 -7.85 -0.44 9.55
C VAL A 104 -6.85 -1.51 9.10
N LEU A 105 -5.97 -1.16 8.17
CA LEU A 105 -4.90 -2.02 7.68
C LEU A 105 -3.98 -2.48 8.83
N THR A 106 -3.55 -1.54 9.67
CA THR A 106 -2.72 -1.83 10.86
C THR A 106 -3.44 -2.79 11.80
N GLY A 107 -4.75 -2.61 12.03
CA GLY A 107 -5.56 -3.53 12.82
C GLY A 107 -5.67 -4.93 12.22
N LEU A 108 -5.90 -5.03 10.90
CA LEU A 108 -5.94 -6.31 10.18
C LEU A 108 -4.61 -7.07 10.30
N ALA A 109 -3.50 -6.36 10.06
CA ALA A 109 -2.16 -6.94 10.20
C ALA A 109 -1.90 -7.39 11.64
N ARG A 110 -2.22 -6.54 12.63
CA ARG A 110 -2.03 -6.88 14.05
C ARG A 110 -2.81 -8.12 14.47
N ALA A 111 -4.09 -8.19 14.09
CA ALA A 111 -4.94 -9.34 14.40
C ALA A 111 -4.37 -10.63 13.79
N CYS A 112 -3.86 -10.56 12.55
CA CYS A 112 -3.24 -11.70 11.90
C CYS A 112 -1.92 -12.12 12.58
N GLN A 113 -1.08 -11.16 12.98
CA GLN A 113 0.16 -11.43 13.73
C GLN A 113 -0.13 -12.10 15.07
N ASP A 114 -1.12 -11.62 15.82
CA ASP A 114 -1.53 -12.21 17.10
C ASP A 114 -2.06 -13.63 16.91
N ALA A 115 -2.85 -13.89 15.85
CA ALA A 115 -3.33 -15.24 15.52
C ALA A 115 -2.18 -16.20 15.20
N LEU A 116 -1.26 -15.79 14.31
CA LEU A 116 -0.11 -16.61 13.91
C LEU A 116 0.86 -16.88 15.06
N SER A 117 1.03 -15.92 15.98
CA SER A 117 1.88 -16.10 17.18
C SER A 117 1.30 -17.14 18.15
N ARG A 118 -0.04 -17.28 18.22
CA ARG A 118 -0.70 -18.31 19.03
C ARG A 118 -0.59 -19.69 18.40
N GLU A 119 -0.64 -19.78 17.08
CA GLU A 119 -0.50 -21.04 16.35
C GLU A 119 0.92 -21.61 16.38
N ARG A 120 1.93 -20.72 16.46
CA ARG A 120 3.35 -21.09 16.39
C ARG A 120 4.11 -20.45 17.55
N ALA A 121 4.11 -21.13 18.69
CA ALA A 121 4.76 -20.65 19.92
C ALA A 121 6.23 -20.24 19.72
N ASP A 122 6.91 -20.78 18.71
CA ASP A 122 8.33 -20.53 18.42
C ASP A 122 8.57 -19.40 17.39
N GLN A 123 7.52 -18.76 16.83
CA GLN A 123 7.65 -17.72 15.81
C GLN A 123 6.89 -16.45 16.20
N ASP A 124 7.60 -15.31 16.24
CA ASP A 124 6.93 -14.01 16.33
C ASP A 124 6.14 -13.75 15.05
N GLY A 125 4.80 -13.76 15.15
CA GLY A 125 3.90 -13.54 14.03
C GLY A 125 4.16 -12.22 13.30
N ARG A 126 4.79 -11.23 13.97
CA ARG A 126 5.23 -9.98 13.33
C ARG A 126 6.18 -10.19 12.15
N ARG A 127 7.02 -11.25 12.19
CA ARG A 127 7.93 -11.58 11.09
C ARG A 127 7.22 -12.21 9.89
N LEU A 128 5.99 -12.70 10.08
CA LEU A 128 5.24 -13.42 9.05
C LEU A 128 4.23 -12.53 8.31
N VAL A 129 3.99 -11.32 8.79
CA VAL A 129 2.96 -10.41 8.25
C VAL A 129 3.55 -9.04 8.02
N LEU A 130 3.45 -8.55 6.78
CA LEU A 130 3.88 -7.21 6.38
C LEU A 130 2.66 -6.32 6.09
N PRO A 131 2.44 -5.24 6.86
CA PRO A 131 1.58 -4.16 6.42
C PRO A 131 2.30 -3.31 5.35
N LEU A 132 1.63 -3.08 4.22
CA LEU A 132 2.07 -2.26 3.11
C LEU A 132 1.02 -1.20 2.81
N MET A 133 1.35 0.07 2.99
CA MET A 133 0.39 1.18 2.84
C MET A 133 0.82 2.14 1.74
N LEU A 134 -0.04 2.34 0.75
CA LEU A 134 0.14 3.30 -0.33
C LEU A 134 -0.62 4.58 0.00
N HIS A 135 -0.06 5.72 -0.39
CA HIS A 135 -0.61 7.04 -0.14
C HIS A 135 -0.51 7.91 -1.39
N GLY A 136 -1.38 8.91 -1.50
CA GLY A 136 -1.12 10.09 -2.34
C GLY A 136 -0.43 11.17 -1.50
N ASP A 137 0.47 11.93 -2.11
CA ASP A 137 1.29 12.96 -1.47
C ASP A 137 0.50 13.97 -0.65
N ALA A 138 -0.50 14.64 -1.24
CA ALA A 138 -1.29 15.66 -0.53
C ALA A 138 -2.06 15.08 0.67
N ALA A 139 -2.64 13.88 0.51
CA ALA A 139 -3.41 13.24 1.57
C ALA A 139 -2.51 12.69 2.68
N PHE A 140 -1.30 12.23 2.36
CA PHE A 140 -0.32 11.78 3.34
C PHE A 140 0.11 12.94 4.26
N ALA A 141 0.37 14.10 3.67
CA ALA A 141 0.76 15.30 4.41
C ALA A 141 -0.40 15.97 5.17
N GLY A 142 -1.62 15.91 4.62
CA GLY A 142 -2.75 16.72 5.11
C GLY A 142 -3.75 16.03 6.02
N GLN A 143 -3.80 14.69 6.08
CA GLN A 143 -4.81 13.99 6.88
C GLN A 143 -4.28 13.60 8.27
N GLY A 144 -4.93 14.09 9.32
CA GLY A 144 -4.58 13.83 10.74
C GLY A 144 -4.44 12.35 11.09
N VAL A 145 -5.29 11.50 10.51
CA VAL A 145 -5.29 10.05 10.75
C VAL A 145 -3.95 9.38 10.38
N VAL A 146 -3.18 9.97 9.45
CA VAL A 146 -1.83 9.48 9.12
C VAL A 146 -0.91 9.64 10.33
N MET A 147 -0.83 10.85 10.90
CA MET A 147 0.00 11.15 12.07
C MET A 147 -0.42 10.33 13.29
N GLU A 148 -1.74 10.19 13.52
CA GLU A 148 -2.27 9.34 14.58
C GLU A 148 -1.81 7.89 14.41
N THR A 149 -1.95 7.33 13.21
CA THR A 149 -1.61 5.92 12.94
C THR A 149 -0.11 5.67 13.02
N LEU A 150 0.72 6.60 12.52
CA LEU A 150 2.18 6.52 12.66
C LEU A 150 2.60 6.49 14.14
N MET A 151 2.03 7.37 14.97
CA MET A 151 2.32 7.40 16.41
C MET A 151 1.83 6.14 17.12
N LEU A 152 0.65 5.63 16.77
CA LEU A 152 0.13 4.38 17.33
C LEU A 152 1.01 3.18 16.93
N GLY A 153 1.56 3.16 15.71
CA GLY A 153 2.43 2.08 15.22
C GLY A 153 3.67 1.82 16.10
N GLY A 154 4.11 2.81 16.88
CA GLY A 154 5.20 2.67 17.86
C GLY A 154 4.77 2.20 19.26
N LYS A 155 3.47 2.04 19.53
CA LYS A 155 2.95 1.66 20.86
C LYS A 155 2.79 0.14 20.98
N PRO A 156 3.12 -0.49 22.14
CA PRO A 156 3.08 -1.95 22.30
C PRO A 156 1.74 -2.63 21.92
N GLY A 157 0.62 -1.96 22.22
CA GLY A 157 -0.73 -2.46 21.93
C GLY A 157 -1.14 -2.39 20.45
N TYR A 158 -0.44 -1.62 19.63
CA TYR A 158 -0.82 -1.33 18.24
C TYR A 158 0.30 -1.65 17.24
N THR A 159 1.53 -1.81 17.71
CA THR A 159 2.68 -2.04 16.86
C THR A 159 2.55 -3.35 16.08
N VAL A 160 2.91 -3.26 14.81
CA VAL A 160 2.92 -4.35 13.83
C VAL A 160 4.33 -4.70 13.37
N GLY A 161 5.37 -4.20 14.08
CA GLY A 161 6.77 -4.41 13.70
C GLY A 161 7.29 -3.44 12.62
N GLY A 162 6.47 -2.47 12.22
CA GLY A 162 6.75 -1.54 11.13
C GLY A 162 5.76 -1.71 9.98
N THR A 163 5.62 -0.67 9.17
CA THR A 163 4.79 -0.66 7.96
C THR A 163 5.64 -0.11 6.83
N VAL A 164 5.62 -0.75 5.66
CA VAL A 164 6.24 -0.17 4.47
C VAL A 164 5.27 0.84 3.88
N HIS A 165 5.72 2.08 3.71
CA HIS A 165 4.93 3.17 3.16
C HIS A 165 5.40 3.52 1.74
N VAL A 166 4.48 3.53 0.78
CA VAL A 166 4.76 3.98 -0.59
C VAL A 166 3.92 5.22 -0.86
N ILE A 167 4.57 6.36 -1.04
CA ILE A 167 3.90 7.63 -1.35
C ILE A 167 3.99 7.83 -2.87
N ILE A 168 2.84 7.77 -3.55
CA ILE A 168 2.72 8.09 -4.97
C ILE A 168 2.70 9.62 -5.09
N ASN A 169 3.89 10.20 -5.21
CA ASN A 169 4.05 11.64 -5.28
C ASN A 169 4.07 12.15 -6.71
N ASN A 170 2.87 12.45 -7.22
CA ASN A 170 2.69 13.08 -8.52
C ASN A 170 2.72 14.62 -8.46
N GLN A 171 3.10 15.19 -7.31
CA GLN A 171 3.31 16.62 -7.05
C GLN A 171 2.06 17.50 -7.21
N VAL A 172 0.86 16.90 -7.11
CA VAL A 172 -0.40 17.64 -7.22
C VAL A 172 -1.56 16.93 -6.50
N GLY A 173 -2.20 17.65 -5.58
CA GLY A 173 -3.45 17.27 -4.93
C GLY A 173 -4.66 17.88 -5.63
N PHE A 174 -5.25 17.16 -6.58
CA PHE A 174 -6.35 17.68 -7.42
C PHE A 174 -5.92 18.92 -8.22
N THR A 175 -6.24 20.13 -7.78
CA THR A 175 -5.81 21.39 -8.38
C THR A 175 -4.74 22.11 -7.57
N GLU A 176 -4.41 21.61 -6.37
CA GLU A 176 -3.42 22.22 -5.49
C GLU A 176 -2.03 21.66 -5.80
N PRO A 177 -1.07 22.49 -6.24
CA PRO A 177 0.30 22.06 -6.45
C PRO A 177 0.93 21.58 -5.15
N ASN A 178 1.68 20.47 -5.21
CA ASN A 178 2.46 19.95 -4.10
C ASN A 178 3.90 19.60 -4.54
N PRO A 179 4.64 20.55 -5.15
CA PRO A 179 5.99 20.29 -5.62
C PRO A 179 6.93 20.02 -4.44
N MET A 180 7.85 19.06 -4.63
CA MET A 180 8.92 18.88 -3.65
C MET A 180 9.97 19.97 -3.82
N SER A 181 10.48 20.49 -2.70
CA SER A 181 11.62 21.41 -2.71
C SER A 181 12.67 20.98 -1.69
N ALA A 182 13.94 20.96 -2.10
CA ALA A 182 15.05 20.78 -1.17
C ALA A 182 15.28 22.00 -0.27
N TRP A 183 14.89 23.20 -0.73
CA TRP A 183 15.07 24.44 0.00
C TRP A 183 13.84 25.37 -0.18
N PRO A 184 13.08 25.68 0.88
CA PRO A 184 13.23 25.27 2.28
C PRO A 184 12.51 23.92 2.55
N ALA A 185 13.19 22.78 2.40
CA ALA A 185 12.71 21.40 2.67
C ALA A 185 11.16 21.25 2.73
N GLN A 186 10.53 21.09 1.57
CA GLN A 186 9.10 20.86 1.41
C GLN A 186 8.91 19.48 0.84
N TYR A 187 8.63 18.50 1.70
CA TYR A 187 8.35 17.14 1.27
C TYR A 187 7.07 16.65 1.92
N CYS A 188 6.20 16.02 1.12
CA CYS A 188 4.99 15.36 1.63
C CYS A 188 5.31 14.30 2.70
N THR A 189 6.52 13.74 2.69
CA THR A 189 7.00 12.75 3.65
C THR A 189 7.43 13.34 5.00
N ASP A 190 7.50 14.66 5.17
CA ASP A 190 8.07 15.24 6.39
C ASP A 190 7.27 14.90 7.66
N VAL A 191 6.02 14.47 7.53
CA VAL A 191 5.22 13.91 8.63
C VAL A 191 5.89 12.70 9.28
N THR A 192 6.71 11.93 8.56
CA THR A 192 7.37 10.73 9.09
C THR A 192 8.52 11.06 10.05
N ARG A 193 8.99 12.32 10.06
CA ARG A 193 10.00 12.78 11.04
C ARG A 193 9.50 12.66 12.48
N MET A 194 8.18 12.68 12.70
CA MET A 194 7.61 12.54 14.04
C MET A 194 7.90 11.17 14.70
N ILE A 195 8.28 10.17 13.89
CA ILE A 195 8.65 8.82 14.34
C ILE A 195 10.07 8.42 13.90
N ASP A 196 10.88 9.38 13.45
CA ASP A 196 12.24 9.16 12.93
C ASP A 196 12.34 8.07 11.84
N ALA A 197 11.28 7.91 11.03
CA ALA A 197 11.27 6.88 9.99
C ALA A 197 12.16 7.29 8.79
N PRO A 198 13.00 6.35 8.27
CA PRO A 198 13.84 6.61 7.11
C PRO A 198 13.00 6.84 5.86
N VAL A 199 13.46 7.72 4.96
CA VAL A 199 12.76 8.06 3.72
C VAL A 199 13.68 7.90 2.52
N LEU A 200 13.33 6.99 1.62
CA LEU A 200 13.95 6.85 0.30
C LEU A 200 13.15 7.67 -0.71
N ARG A 201 13.83 8.51 -1.48
CA ARG A 201 13.24 9.26 -2.60
C ARG A 201 13.84 8.72 -3.88
N VAL A 202 12.96 8.35 -4.81
CA VAL A 202 13.34 7.69 -6.06
C VAL A 202 12.62 8.36 -7.21
N ASN A 203 13.33 8.53 -8.32
CA ASN A 203 12.73 9.01 -9.55
C ASN A 203 11.86 7.90 -10.18
N ALA A 204 10.58 8.17 -10.41
CA ALA A 204 9.66 7.21 -11.02
C ALA A 204 10.05 6.85 -12.46
N ASP A 205 10.79 7.73 -13.16
CA ASP A 205 11.29 7.47 -14.52
C ASP A 205 12.51 6.52 -14.54
N GLU A 206 13.04 6.16 -13.37
CA GLU A 206 14.17 5.24 -13.24
C GLU A 206 13.75 3.96 -12.50
N PRO A 207 13.06 3.02 -13.17
CA PRO A 207 12.45 1.86 -12.53
C PRO A 207 13.46 0.99 -11.78
N GLU A 208 14.69 0.86 -12.27
CA GLU A 208 15.76 0.12 -11.57
C GLU A 208 16.08 0.70 -10.19
N GLN A 209 16.02 2.03 -10.02
CA GLN A 209 16.22 2.65 -8.72
C GLN A 209 15.07 2.30 -7.76
N ALA A 210 13.85 2.20 -8.26
CA ALA A 210 12.68 1.84 -7.46
C ALA A 210 12.80 0.39 -6.95
N LEU A 211 13.29 -0.52 -7.78
CA LEU A 211 13.58 -1.90 -7.38
C LEU A 211 14.67 -1.97 -6.30
N ARG A 212 15.74 -1.17 -6.42
CA ARG A 212 16.78 -1.07 -5.38
C ARG A 212 16.23 -0.49 -4.08
N ALA A 213 15.35 0.50 -4.16
CA ALA A 213 14.72 1.07 -2.98
C ALA A 213 13.79 0.07 -2.27
N ALA A 214 13.10 -0.81 -3.00
CA ALA A 214 12.35 -1.92 -2.40
C ALA A 214 13.26 -2.84 -1.58
N ALA A 215 14.42 -3.23 -2.14
CA ALA A 215 15.38 -4.06 -1.44
C ALA A 215 15.94 -3.37 -0.17
N ILE A 216 16.26 -2.07 -0.24
CA ILE A 216 16.73 -1.31 0.93
C ILE A 216 15.63 -1.17 1.98
N ALA A 217 14.38 -0.94 1.59
CA ALA A 217 13.26 -0.79 2.51
C ALA A 217 12.89 -2.10 3.25
N MET A 218 13.28 -3.25 2.69
CA MET A 218 12.98 -4.59 3.22
C MET A 218 14.16 -5.26 3.95
N ALA A 219 15.37 -4.67 3.87
CA ALA A 219 16.59 -5.17 4.49
C ALA A 219 16.62 -4.96 6.02
#